data_AF-A0A5B2UVX1-F1
#
_entry.id   AF-A0A5B2UVX1-F1
#
_cell.length_a   1.000
_cell.length_b   1.000
_cell.length_c   1.000
_cell.angle_alpha   90.00
_cell.angle_beta   90.00
_cell.angle_gamma   90.00
#
_symmetry.space_group_name_H-M   'P 1'
#
loop_
_entity.id
_entity.type
_entity.pdbx_description
1 polymer ?
#
loop_
_entity_poly.entity_id
_entity_poly.type
_entity_poly.pdbx_seq_one_letter_code
_entity_poly.pdbx_strand_id
1 'polypeptide(L)'
;MSEMKMTDDSTSYKIWPFQSAEVSINGDRNNGGINLVGSPELIELIHEATEENGLRQLLLSMNAPDRAFMTLGCLTGDTDAAYYSYVEFTPRNQALARREDLITGLHQLWLNWSTTNCAAYPGLADALHQNVKWEYRKFSFRGSEPQYLITIYPRARSAQDHASLLSWVHNFLCSVDPNNLQRTL
;
A
#
# COMPACT_ATOMS: atom_id res chain seq x y z
N MET A 1 -7.52 14.83 -14.05
CA MET A 1 -6.94 14.02 -12.94
C MET A 1 -6.80 12.61 -13.47
N SER A 2 -5.64 11.96 -13.30
CA SER A 2 -5.46 10.58 -13.77
C SER A 2 -6.28 9.66 -12.88
N GLU A 3 -7.22 8.91 -13.45
CA GLU A 3 -7.96 7.90 -12.72
C GLU A 3 -7.04 6.76 -12.25
N MET A 4 -7.42 6.12 -11.16
CA MET A 4 -6.71 4.95 -10.64
C MET A 4 -6.89 3.79 -11.63
N LYS A 5 -5.81 3.14 -12.04
CA LYS A 5 -5.87 2.07 -13.05
C LYS A 5 -6.24 0.74 -12.41
N MET A 6 -7.25 0.06 -12.96
CA MET A 6 -7.48 -1.37 -12.65
C MET A 6 -6.46 -2.22 -13.42
N THR A 7 -5.77 -3.12 -12.73
CA THR A 7 -4.95 -4.16 -13.35
C THR A 7 -5.73 -5.46 -13.41
N ASP A 8 -5.95 -5.97 -14.62
CA ASP A 8 -6.49 -7.31 -14.84
C ASP A 8 -5.33 -8.27 -15.02
N ASP A 9 -4.76 -8.72 -13.91
CA ASP A 9 -3.72 -9.74 -13.94
C ASP A 9 -4.42 -11.10 -14.14
N SER A 10 -4.33 -11.64 -15.37
CA SER A 10 -5.02 -12.87 -15.79
C SER A 10 -4.39 -14.15 -15.23
N THR A 11 -3.41 -14.02 -14.34
CA THR A 11 -2.54 -15.11 -13.86
C THR A 11 -2.83 -15.54 -12.41
N SER A 12 -2.01 -16.45 -11.88
CA SER A 12 -2.00 -17.08 -10.54
C SER A 12 -2.01 -16.10 -9.35
N TYR A 13 -1.99 -14.79 -9.61
CA TYR A 13 -2.07 -13.72 -8.62
C TYR A 13 -3.51 -13.38 -8.18
N LYS A 14 -4.47 -14.31 -8.30
CA LYS A 14 -5.85 -14.10 -7.84
C LYS A 14 -6.11 -14.57 -6.41
N ILE A 15 -5.29 -15.49 -5.87
CA ILE A 15 -5.45 -16.03 -4.51
C ILE A 15 -4.24 -15.65 -3.68
N TRP A 16 -4.41 -14.76 -2.70
CA TRP A 16 -3.33 -14.27 -1.83
C TRP A 16 -3.18 -15.12 -0.56
N PRO A 17 -1.95 -15.48 -0.15
CA PRO A 17 -0.66 -15.22 -0.80
C PRO A 17 -0.42 -16.11 -2.04
N PHE A 18 0.33 -15.58 -3.01
CA PHE A 18 0.40 -16.13 -4.38
C PHE A 18 1.31 -17.32 -4.64
N GLN A 19 2.15 -17.66 -3.67
CA GLN A 19 3.00 -18.84 -3.69
C GLN A 19 3.07 -19.43 -2.29
N SER A 20 3.31 -20.74 -2.22
CA SER A 20 3.56 -21.49 -0.98
C SER A 20 4.56 -20.74 -0.07
N ALA A 21 4.33 -20.80 1.24
CA ALA A 21 5.26 -20.26 2.25
C ALA A 21 6.55 -21.09 2.39
N GLU A 22 6.72 -22.10 1.52
CA GLU A 22 7.95 -22.88 1.37
C GLU A 22 9.10 -22.00 0.90
N VAL A 23 10.30 -22.35 1.38
CA VAL A 23 11.54 -21.68 1.02
C VAL A 23 11.88 -22.12 -0.42
N SER A 24 12.13 -21.15 -1.29
CA SER A 24 12.56 -21.39 -2.67
C SER A 24 13.88 -22.15 -2.69
N ILE A 25 14.23 -22.73 -3.84
CA ILE A 25 15.53 -23.38 -4.04
C ILE A 25 16.73 -22.43 -3.81
N ASN A 26 16.49 -21.11 -3.85
CA ASN A 26 17.48 -20.07 -3.63
C ASN A 26 17.49 -19.55 -2.18
N GLY A 27 16.65 -20.09 -1.30
CA GLY A 27 16.54 -19.66 0.10
C GLY A 27 15.50 -18.56 0.35
N ASP A 28 14.84 -18.04 -0.70
CA ASP A 28 13.87 -16.95 -0.58
C ASP A 28 12.53 -17.46 -0.06
N ARG A 29 11.87 -16.68 0.79
CA ARG A 29 10.53 -17.02 1.31
C ARG A 29 9.52 -15.98 0.88
N ASN A 30 8.35 -16.44 0.44
CA ASN A 30 7.23 -15.52 0.22
C ASN A 30 6.71 -15.01 1.57
N ASN A 31 7.07 -13.77 1.91
CA ASN A 31 6.62 -13.07 3.11
C ASN A 31 5.33 -12.26 2.88
N GLY A 32 4.68 -12.43 1.72
CA GLY A 32 3.39 -11.85 1.44
C GLY A 32 2.28 -12.44 2.34
N GLY A 33 1.37 -11.60 2.81
CA GLY A 33 0.21 -12.00 3.60
C GLY A 33 0.52 -12.37 5.06
N ILE A 34 1.69 -11.93 5.56
CA ILE A 34 2.00 -11.94 7.00
C ILE A 34 0.91 -11.18 7.74
N ASN A 35 0.37 -11.79 8.79
CA ASN A 35 -0.66 -11.18 9.62
C ASN A 35 -0.05 -10.19 10.62
N LEU A 36 0.40 -9.04 10.15
CA LEU A 36 0.95 -7.99 11.02
C LEU A 36 -0.11 -7.38 11.95
N VAL A 37 -1.41 -7.57 11.67
CA VAL A 37 -2.49 -7.12 12.57
C VAL A 37 -2.52 -7.93 13.87
N GLY A 38 -2.38 -9.26 13.77
CA GLY A 38 -2.38 -10.14 14.93
C GLY A 38 -1.00 -10.38 15.54
N SER A 39 0.05 -10.18 14.75
CA SER A 39 1.45 -10.52 15.09
C SER A 39 2.41 -9.47 14.51
N PRO A 40 2.42 -8.22 15.03
CA PRO A 40 3.25 -7.14 14.50
C PRO A 40 4.75 -7.42 14.60
N GLU A 41 5.19 -8.27 15.54
CA GLU A 41 6.58 -8.72 15.68
C GLU A 41 7.11 -9.48 14.47
N LEU A 42 6.22 -10.00 13.60
CA LEU A 42 6.62 -10.65 12.34
C LEU A 42 7.14 -9.66 11.29
N ILE A 43 7.12 -8.35 11.57
CA ILE A 43 7.78 -7.33 10.74
C ILE A 43 9.26 -7.63 10.52
N GLU A 44 9.93 -8.31 11.47
CA GLU A 44 11.34 -8.70 11.35
C GLU A 44 11.62 -9.70 10.22
N LEU A 45 10.57 -10.36 9.70
CA LEU A 45 10.70 -11.28 8.57
C LEU A 45 10.69 -10.54 7.22
N ILE A 46 10.32 -9.25 7.19
CA ILE A 46 10.20 -8.43 5.99
C ILE A 46 11.48 -7.59 5.86
N HIS A 47 12.52 -8.19 5.30
CA HIS A 47 13.84 -7.56 5.15
C HIS A 47 13.82 -6.31 4.26
N GLU A 48 12.82 -6.17 3.39
CA GLU A 48 12.59 -5.01 2.55
C GLU A 48 12.13 -3.78 3.36
N ALA A 49 11.59 -3.99 4.56
CA ALA A 49 11.02 -2.93 5.38
C ALA A 49 12.00 -2.50 6.48
N THR A 50 12.73 -1.42 6.24
CA THR A 50 13.68 -0.85 7.22
C THR A 50 13.17 0.47 7.77
N GLU A 51 13.79 0.97 8.85
CA GLU A 51 13.46 2.29 9.39
C GLU A 51 13.92 3.40 8.43
N GLU A 52 15.09 3.23 7.80
CA GLU A 52 15.71 4.22 6.92
C GLU A 52 14.90 4.50 5.66
N ASN A 53 14.26 3.47 5.11
CA ASN A 53 13.40 3.63 3.94
C ASN A 53 11.96 4.03 4.31
N GLY A 54 11.62 4.10 5.60
CA GLY A 54 10.29 4.48 6.11
C GLY A 54 9.19 3.43 5.92
N LEU A 55 9.47 2.32 5.23
CA LEU A 55 8.48 1.28 4.95
C LEU A 55 8.09 0.54 6.23
N ARG A 56 9.05 0.29 7.12
CA ARG A 56 8.78 -0.41 8.39
C ARG A 56 7.74 0.30 9.24
N GLN A 57 7.91 1.61 9.43
CA GLN A 57 6.98 2.43 10.20
C GLN A 57 5.59 2.48 9.52
N LEU A 58 5.55 2.60 8.20
CA LEU A 58 4.30 2.57 7.42
C LEU A 58 3.54 1.26 7.64
N LEU A 59 4.19 0.10 7.46
CA LEU A 59 3.56 -1.20 7.62
C LEU A 59 3.04 -1.41 9.04
N LEU A 60 3.85 -1.12 10.06
CA LEU A 60 3.42 -1.26 11.46
C LEU A 60 2.23 -0.34 11.78
N SER A 61 2.29 0.92 11.33
CA SER A 61 1.25 1.91 11.63
C SER A 61 -0.06 1.59 10.93
N MET A 62 -0.01 1.09 9.69
CA MET A 62 -1.20 0.61 8.97
C MET A 62 -1.79 -0.64 9.60
N ASN A 63 -0.96 -1.55 10.14
CA ASN A 63 -1.40 -2.80 10.76
C ASN A 63 -1.74 -2.69 12.26
N ALA A 64 -1.53 -1.53 12.89
CA ALA A 64 -1.88 -1.28 14.28
C ALA A 64 -3.38 -1.53 14.58
N PRO A 65 -3.78 -1.81 15.84
CA PRO A 65 -5.18 -1.90 16.21
C PRO A 65 -6.01 -0.70 15.74
N ASP A 66 -7.28 -0.93 15.43
CA ASP A 66 -8.26 0.12 15.05
C ASP A 66 -7.95 0.92 13.77
N ARG A 67 -7.03 0.44 12.93
CA ARG A 67 -6.75 1.05 11.62
C ARG A 67 -7.62 0.47 10.51
N ALA A 68 -7.87 1.28 9.48
CA ALA A 68 -8.76 0.93 8.36
C ALA A 68 -8.22 -0.17 7.44
N PHE A 69 -6.89 -0.29 7.34
CA PHE A 69 -6.24 -1.13 6.33
C PHE A 69 -5.39 -2.23 6.96
N MET A 70 -5.11 -3.26 6.17
CA MET A 70 -4.03 -4.22 6.42
C MET A 70 -3.13 -4.28 5.19
N THR A 71 -1.83 -4.50 5.42
CA THR A 71 -0.88 -4.66 4.31
C THR A 71 -0.71 -6.12 3.97
N LEU A 72 -0.53 -6.43 2.68
CA LEU A 72 -0.40 -7.79 2.18
C LEU A 72 0.93 -8.07 1.51
N GLY A 73 1.58 -7.05 0.94
CA GLY A 73 2.85 -7.22 0.25
C GLY A 73 3.58 -5.90 0.16
N CYS A 74 4.90 -5.98 0.06
CA CYS A 74 5.72 -4.82 -0.23
C CYS A 74 7.05 -5.26 -0.83
N LEU A 75 7.71 -4.33 -1.50
CA LEU A 75 9.10 -4.44 -1.87
C LEU A 75 9.70 -3.04 -1.90
N THR A 76 10.98 -2.94 -1.59
CA THR A 76 11.78 -1.76 -1.89
C THR A 76 12.99 -2.17 -2.71
N GLY A 77 13.46 -1.28 -3.56
CA GLY A 77 14.69 -1.49 -4.30
C GLY A 77 15.18 -0.19 -4.92
N ASP A 78 16.38 -0.27 -5.47
CA ASP A 78 17.04 0.80 -6.18
C ASP A 78 17.64 0.28 -7.48
N THR A 79 17.77 1.19 -8.42
CA THR A 79 18.56 1.05 -9.65
C THR A 79 19.46 2.26 -9.77
N ASP A 80 20.44 2.24 -10.67
CA ASP A 80 21.33 3.37 -10.96
C ASP A 80 20.59 4.71 -11.22
N ALA A 81 19.30 4.67 -11.58
CA ALA A 81 18.50 5.83 -11.95
C ALA A 81 17.37 6.19 -10.96
N ALA A 82 16.98 5.30 -10.05
CA ALA A 82 15.79 5.53 -9.22
C ALA A 82 15.70 4.58 -8.01
N TYR A 83 15.08 5.10 -6.95
CA TYR A 83 14.54 4.36 -5.81
C TYR A 83 13.06 4.08 -6.04
N TYR A 84 12.61 2.87 -5.74
CA TYR A 84 11.23 2.46 -5.96
C TYR A 84 10.76 1.52 -4.86
N SER A 85 9.45 1.56 -4.60
CA SER A 85 8.78 0.55 -3.78
C SER A 85 7.44 0.19 -4.39
N TYR A 86 6.89 -0.93 -3.95
CA TYR A 86 5.45 -1.10 -3.95
C TYR A 86 4.95 -1.43 -2.54
N VAL A 87 3.71 -1.05 -2.25
CA VAL A 87 2.98 -1.49 -1.06
C VAL A 87 1.59 -1.92 -1.48
N GLU A 88 1.23 -3.14 -1.13
CA GLU A 88 -0.08 -3.73 -1.34
C GLU A 88 -0.87 -3.74 -0.05
N PHE A 89 -2.10 -3.21 -0.08
CA PHE A 89 -2.97 -3.13 1.07
C PHE A 89 -4.45 -3.17 0.69
N THR A 90 -5.30 -3.50 1.65
CA THR A 90 -6.75 -3.59 1.44
C THR A 90 -7.48 -3.17 2.73
N PRO A 91 -8.74 -2.70 2.67
CA PRO A 91 -9.54 -2.49 3.87
C PRO A 91 -9.64 -3.77 4.71
N ARG A 92 -9.54 -3.65 6.04
CA ARG A 92 -9.71 -4.81 6.94
C ARG A 92 -11.13 -5.34 6.93
N ASN A 93 -12.09 -4.43 6.83
CA ASN A 93 -13.50 -4.80 6.73
C ASN A 93 -13.77 -5.34 5.32
N GLN A 94 -14.04 -6.63 5.22
CA GLN A 94 -14.29 -7.30 3.94
C GLN A 94 -15.46 -6.69 3.14
N ALA A 95 -16.49 -6.18 3.81
CA ALA A 95 -17.59 -5.52 3.12
C ALA A 95 -17.13 -4.25 2.40
N LEU A 96 -16.15 -3.53 2.97
CA LEU A 96 -15.54 -2.35 2.35
C LEU A 96 -14.52 -2.74 1.28
N ALA A 97 -13.73 -3.80 1.53
CA ALA A 97 -12.77 -4.30 0.56
C ALA A 97 -13.42 -4.79 -0.75
N ARG A 98 -14.71 -5.10 -0.75
CA ARG A 98 -15.48 -5.52 -1.94
C ARG A 98 -16.12 -4.37 -2.73
N ARG A 99 -16.03 -3.14 -2.24
CA ARG A 99 -16.65 -1.96 -2.85
C ARG A 99 -15.66 -1.24 -3.77
N GLU A 100 -15.77 -1.42 -5.08
CA GLU A 100 -14.87 -0.78 -6.05
C GLU A 100 -14.95 0.75 -6.04
N ASP A 101 -16.16 1.28 -5.86
CA ASP A 101 -16.41 2.71 -5.66
C ASP A 101 -15.62 3.22 -4.45
N LEU A 102 -15.50 2.41 -3.40
CA LEU A 102 -14.71 2.77 -2.22
C LEU A 102 -13.20 2.84 -2.54
N ILE A 103 -12.71 1.87 -3.30
CA ILE A 103 -11.30 1.76 -3.65
C ILE A 103 -10.84 2.90 -4.56
N THR A 104 -11.63 3.18 -5.59
CA THR A 104 -11.37 4.30 -6.51
C THR A 104 -11.53 5.65 -5.81
N GLY A 105 -12.49 5.76 -4.89
CA GLY A 105 -12.69 6.93 -4.05
C GLY A 105 -11.53 7.24 -3.11
N LEU A 106 -10.83 6.23 -2.59
CA LEU A 106 -9.63 6.42 -1.76
C LEU A 106 -8.53 7.18 -2.49
N HIS A 107 -8.37 6.94 -3.80
CA HIS A 107 -7.42 7.70 -4.61
C HIS A 107 -7.83 9.19 -4.69
N GLN A 108 -9.13 9.48 -4.85
CA GLN A 108 -9.60 10.87 -4.83
C GLN A 108 -9.37 11.54 -3.47
N LEU A 109 -9.54 10.80 -2.37
CA LEU A 109 -9.22 11.29 -1.03
C LEU A 109 -7.73 11.60 -0.88
N TRP A 110 -6.85 10.77 -1.43
CA TRP A 110 -5.41 11.05 -1.47
C TRP A 110 -5.10 12.35 -2.20
N LEU A 111 -5.69 12.54 -3.38
CA LEU A 111 -5.49 13.77 -4.18
C LEU A 111 -5.93 15.01 -3.39
N ASN A 112 -7.13 14.98 -2.81
CA ASN A 112 -7.66 16.11 -2.04
C ASN A 112 -6.87 16.37 -0.76
N TRP A 113 -6.52 15.31 -0.02
CA TRP A 113 -5.77 15.41 1.23
C TRP A 113 -4.38 15.97 0.99
N SER A 114 -3.67 15.50 -0.04
CA SER A 114 -2.33 16.02 -0.38
C SER A 114 -2.38 17.45 -0.90
N THR A 115 -3.34 17.83 -1.74
CA THR A 115 -3.53 19.24 -2.14
C THR A 115 -3.75 20.15 -0.94
N THR A 116 -4.57 19.71 0.03
CA THR A 116 -4.86 20.49 1.24
C THR A 116 -3.64 20.61 2.15
N ASN A 117 -2.97 19.49 2.45
CA ASN A 117 -1.86 19.45 3.40
C ASN A 117 -0.55 19.99 2.81
N CYS A 118 -0.43 20.08 1.49
CA CYS A 118 0.70 20.69 0.80
C CYS A 118 0.44 22.14 0.37
N ALA A 119 -0.67 22.77 0.77
CA ALA A 119 -1.05 24.11 0.29
C ALA A 119 0.01 25.20 0.55
N ALA A 120 0.84 25.03 1.59
CA ALA A 120 1.94 25.95 1.91
C ALA A 120 3.21 25.73 1.04
N TYR A 121 3.26 24.66 0.23
CA TYR A 121 4.44 24.24 -0.53
C TYR A 121 4.07 24.07 -2.01
N PRO A 122 4.21 25.13 -2.83
CA PRO A 122 3.88 25.09 -4.25
C PRO A 122 4.58 23.94 -4.99
N GLY A 123 3.81 23.18 -5.78
CA GLY A 123 4.32 22.05 -6.58
C GLY A 123 4.52 20.73 -5.83
N LEU A 124 4.45 20.71 -4.49
CA LEU A 124 4.63 19.48 -3.73
C LEU A 124 3.49 18.47 -3.95
N ALA A 125 2.24 18.93 -3.99
CA ALA A 125 1.10 18.06 -4.30
C ALA A 125 1.24 17.41 -5.69
N ASP A 126 1.61 18.20 -6.70
CA ASP A 126 1.84 17.70 -8.05
C ASP A 126 2.97 16.67 -8.09
N ALA A 127 4.06 16.92 -7.36
CA ALA A 127 5.16 15.96 -7.22
C ALA A 127 4.69 14.66 -6.56
N LEU A 128 3.87 14.72 -5.51
CA LEU A 128 3.30 13.53 -4.88
C LEU A 128 2.41 12.74 -5.87
N HIS A 129 1.55 13.41 -6.62
CA HIS A 129 0.64 12.77 -7.57
C HIS A 129 1.39 12.12 -8.75
N GLN A 130 2.50 12.70 -9.19
CA GLN A 130 3.31 12.16 -10.28
C GLN A 130 4.21 11.00 -9.84
N ASN A 131 4.66 11.00 -8.59
CA ASN A 131 5.67 10.06 -8.09
C ASN A 131 5.09 8.93 -7.22
N VAL A 132 3.81 9.00 -6.84
CA VAL A 132 3.09 7.91 -6.16
C VAL A 132 1.95 7.44 -7.04
N LYS A 133 2.18 6.39 -7.81
CA LYS A 133 1.15 5.79 -8.66
C LYS A 133 0.25 4.87 -7.83
N TRP A 134 -1.06 4.90 -8.11
CA TRP A 134 -2.05 4.02 -7.49
C TRP A 134 -2.66 3.09 -8.54
N GLU A 135 -2.72 1.80 -8.23
CA GLU A 135 -3.38 0.77 -9.03
C GLU A 135 -4.21 -0.15 -8.13
N TYR A 136 -5.22 -0.82 -8.67
CA TYR A 136 -6.00 -1.80 -7.92
C TYR A 136 -6.35 -3.01 -8.77
N ARG A 137 -6.65 -4.13 -8.11
CA ARG A 137 -7.09 -5.36 -8.78
C ARG A 137 -7.97 -6.20 -7.88
N LYS A 138 -8.70 -7.14 -8.50
CA LYS A 138 -9.45 -8.15 -7.76
C LYS A 138 -8.53 -9.26 -7.25
N PHE A 139 -8.79 -9.73 -6.05
CA PHE A 139 -8.09 -10.86 -5.43
C PHE A 139 -8.97 -11.54 -4.36
N SER A 140 -8.60 -12.74 -3.95
CA SER A 140 -9.19 -13.48 -2.83
C SER A 140 -8.13 -13.67 -1.75
N PHE A 141 -8.39 -13.23 -0.52
CA PHE A 141 -7.46 -13.41 0.60
C PHE A 141 -7.75 -14.73 1.30
N ARG A 142 -6.81 -15.68 1.28
CA ARG A 142 -6.94 -17.00 1.93
C ARG A 142 -8.25 -17.73 1.57
N GLY A 143 -8.65 -17.66 0.30
CA GLY A 143 -9.87 -18.28 -0.20
C GLY A 143 -11.17 -17.53 0.12
N SER A 144 -11.10 -16.29 0.62
CA SER A 144 -12.27 -15.43 0.77
C SER A 144 -12.95 -15.14 -0.57
N GLU A 145 -14.19 -14.66 -0.50
CA GLU A 145 -14.85 -14.03 -1.64
C GLU A 145 -13.94 -12.95 -2.28
N PRO A 146 -13.98 -12.78 -3.62
CA PRO A 146 -13.22 -11.76 -4.31
C PRO A 146 -13.46 -10.36 -3.73
N GLN A 147 -12.37 -9.65 -3.53
CA GLN A 147 -12.30 -8.29 -3.00
C GLN A 147 -11.18 -7.53 -3.73
N TYR A 148 -10.92 -6.28 -3.36
CA TYR A 148 -9.98 -5.42 -4.06
C TYR A 148 -8.72 -5.17 -3.25
N LEU A 149 -7.57 -5.29 -3.93
CA LEU A 149 -6.25 -4.93 -3.46
C LEU A 149 -5.86 -3.60 -4.06
N ILE A 150 -5.30 -2.72 -3.25
CA ILE A 150 -4.67 -1.47 -3.70
C ILE A 150 -3.16 -1.68 -3.70
N THR A 151 -2.51 -1.27 -4.77
CA THR A 151 -1.05 -1.19 -4.86
C THR A 151 -0.65 0.25 -5.12
N ILE A 152 0.25 0.76 -4.29
CA ILE A 152 0.92 2.04 -4.54
C ILE A 152 2.36 1.81 -4.97
N TYR A 153 2.86 2.67 -5.85
CA TYR A 153 4.23 2.63 -6.37
C TYR A 153 4.92 3.98 -6.20
N PRO A 154 5.48 4.29 -5.02
CA PRO A 154 6.34 5.44 -4.81
C PRO A 154 7.66 5.27 -5.58
N ARG A 155 8.06 6.30 -6.32
CA ARG A 155 9.33 6.32 -7.07
C ARG A 155 10.00 7.68 -7.00
N ALA A 156 11.29 7.73 -6.71
CA ALA A 156 12.06 8.97 -6.72
C ALA A 156 13.48 8.76 -7.24
N ARG A 157 14.23 9.85 -7.47
CA ARG A 157 15.63 9.81 -7.92
C ARG A 157 16.64 9.71 -6.78
N SER A 158 16.23 10.06 -5.57
CA SER A 158 17.06 9.99 -4.37
C SER A 158 16.38 9.17 -3.28
N ALA A 159 17.17 8.55 -2.41
CA ALA A 159 16.65 7.81 -1.25
C ALA A 159 15.82 8.73 -0.34
N GLN A 160 16.29 9.96 -0.13
CA GLN A 160 15.62 10.94 0.72
C GLN A 160 14.24 11.33 0.20
N ASP A 161 14.12 11.60 -1.10
CA ASP A 161 12.83 11.93 -1.71
C ASP A 161 11.89 10.72 -1.64
N HIS A 162 12.40 9.52 -1.92
CA HIS A 162 11.61 8.28 -1.86
C HIS A 162 11.07 7.99 -0.45
N ALA A 163 11.91 8.11 0.58
CA ALA A 163 11.47 8.00 1.98
C ALA A 163 10.44 9.09 2.34
N SER A 164 10.59 10.29 1.79
CA SER A 164 9.61 11.37 1.97
C SER A 164 8.26 11.04 1.32
N LEU A 165 8.24 10.44 0.12
CA LEU A 165 7.00 9.97 -0.51
C LEU A 165 6.29 8.93 0.37
N LEU A 166 7.03 7.97 0.92
CA LEU A 166 6.49 6.96 1.84
C LEU A 166 5.93 7.59 3.12
N SER A 167 6.59 8.63 3.66
CA SER A 167 6.09 9.37 4.82
C SER A 167 4.76 10.08 4.54
N TRP A 168 4.61 10.70 3.36
CA TRP A 168 3.34 11.34 2.96
C TRP A 168 2.21 10.33 2.78
N VAL A 169 2.50 9.19 2.15
CA VAL A 169 1.58 8.06 2.05
C VAL A 169 1.17 7.57 3.44
N HIS A 170 2.14 7.40 4.34
CA HIS A 170 1.92 6.98 5.72
C HIS A 170 0.95 7.93 6.44
N ASN A 171 1.24 9.22 6.40
CA ASN A 171 0.41 10.24 7.04
C ASN A 171 -1.03 10.22 6.50
N PHE A 172 -1.20 10.10 5.18
CA PHE A 172 -2.52 9.98 4.58
C PHE A 172 -3.24 8.72 5.06
N LEU A 173 -2.68 7.54 4.84
CA LEU A 173 -3.34 6.26 5.12
C LEU A 173 -3.67 6.09 6.60
N CYS A 174 -2.85 6.63 7.49
CA CYS A 174 -3.11 6.62 8.94
C CYS A 174 -4.06 7.74 9.41
N SER A 175 -4.33 8.76 8.58
CA SER A 175 -5.37 9.76 8.86
C SER A 175 -6.78 9.29 8.49
N VAL A 176 -6.88 8.23 7.68
CA VAL A 176 -8.16 7.68 7.23
C VAL A 176 -8.85 6.96 8.40
N ASP A 177 -10.02 7.48 8.78
CA ASP A 177 -10.86 6.88 9.82
C ASP A 177 -11.70 5.72 9.26
N PRO A 178 -11.56 4.49 9.79
CA PRO A 178 -12.34 3.34 9.35
C PRO A 178 -13.86 3.51 9.49
N ASN A 179 -14.32 4.26 10.49
CA ASN A 179 -15.76 4.46 10.73
C ASN A 179 -16.37 5.44 9.74
N ASN A 180 -15.56 6.38 9.25
CA ASN A 180 -15.99 7.36 8.27
C ASN A 180 -15.74 6.89 6.83
N LEU A 181 -14.90 5.88 6.60
CA LEU A 181 -14.62 5.31 5.26
C LEU A 181 -15.89 5.03 4.43
N GLN A 182 -16.99 4.67 5.09
CA GLN A 182 -18.29 4.41 4.46
C GLN A 182 -19.04 5.66 3.99
N ARG A 183 -18.75 6.82 4.60
CA ARG A 183 -19.43 8.12 4.42
C ARG A 183 -18.62 9.09 3.56
N THR A 184 -17.33 8.85 3.38
CA THR A 184 -16.42 9.79 2.71
C THR A 184 -16.53 9.78 1.19
N LEU A 185 -17.41 8.98 0.60
CA LEU A 185 -17.56 8.77 -0.84
C LEU A 185 -19.02 8.87 -1.28
#